data_AF-A0A381I861-F1
#
_entry.id   AF-A0A381I861-F1
#
_cell.length_a   1.000
_cell.length_b   1.000
_cell.length_c   1.000
_cell.angle_alpha   90.00
_cell.angle_beta   90.00
_cell.angle_gamma   90.00
#
_symmetry.space_group_name_H-M   'P 1'
#
loop_
_entity.id
_entity.type
_entity.pdbx_description
1 polymer ?
#
loop_
_entity_poly.entity_id
_entity_poly.type
_entity_poly.pdbx_seq_one_letter_code
_entity_poly.pdbx_strand_id
1 'polypeptide(L)'
;MSKTRVYQIAEELNISNEELINKLAELDINVTDKDSVLEGEELELALEMLGEDLSQENGNVIEIDGKLTVQVLATKLDKSPSEIIMKLMKMGTMATINQEIKF
;
A
#
# COMPACT_ATOMS: atom_id res chain seq x y z
N MET A 1 6.11 9.02 24.81
CA MET A 1 4.90 9.65 25.38
C MET A 1 4.47 10.80 24.49
N SER A 2 4.03 10.47 23.28
CA SER A 2 3.53 11.45 22.31
C SER A 2 2.05 11.14 22.18
N LYS A 3 1.18 12.05 22.62
CA LYS A 3 -0.25 11.96 22.34
C LYS A 3 -0.45 12.51 20.94
N THR A 4 -0.91 11.68 20.01
CA THR A 4 -1.14 12.10 18.63
C THR A 4 -2.60 11.90 18.28
N ARG A 5 -3.20 12.88 17.59
CA ARG A 5 -4.59 12.77 17.16
C ARG A 5 -4.69 11.93 15.88
N VAL A 6 -5.79 11.21 15.71
CA VAL A 6 -6.05 10.36 14.53
C VAL A 6 -5.80 11.13 13.22
N TYR A 7 -6.30 12.36 13.08
CA TYR A 7 -6.09 13.12 11.85
C TYR A 7 -4.61 13.43 11.54
N GLN A 8 -3.79 13.62 12.56
CA GLN A 8 -2.36 13.92 12.37
C GLN A 8 -1.63 12.68 11.86
N ILE A 9 -2.00 11.53 12.40
CA ILE A 9 -1.50 10.23 11.94
C ILE A 9 -1.93 9.98 10.49
N ALA A 10 -3.19 10.27 10.15
CA ALA A 10 -3.69 10.09 8.78
C ALA A 10 -2.93 10.96 7.78
N GLU A 11 -2.64 12.22 8.14
CA GLU A 11 -1.81 13.12 7.33
C GLU A 11 -0.36 12.64 7.20
N GLU A 12 0.26 12.17 8.29
CA GLU A 12 1.64 11.64 8.26
C GLU A 12 1.76 10.38 7.39
N LEU A 13 0.74 9.53 7.43
CA LEU A 13 0.64 8.30 6.64
C LEU A 13 0.13 8.52 5.22
N ASN A 14 -0.25 9.76 4.87
CA ASN A 14 -0.83 10.13 3.58
C ASN A 14 -2.06 9.27 3.19
N ILE A 15 -2.92 8.98 4.17
CA ILE A 15 -4.19 8.27 3.99
C ILE A 15 -5.38 9.11 4.44
N SER A 16 -6.57 8.69 4.05
CA SER A 16 -7.79 9.34 4.53
C SER A 16 -8.04 9.04 6.01
N ASN A 17 -8.68 9.98 6.71
CA ASN A 17 -9.09 9.77 8.11
C ASN A 17 -9.99 8.53 8.27
N GLU A 18 -10.86 8.28 7.30
CA GLU A 18 -11.78 7.14 7.28
C GLU A 18 -11.02 5.82 7.15
N GLU A 19 -10.02 5.78 6.26
CA GLU A 19 -9.16 4.62 6.04
C GLU A 19 -8.30 4.31 7.27
N LEU A 20 -7.73 5.32 7.93
CA LEU A 20 -7.01 5.12 9.18
C LEU A 20 -7.94 4.58 10.28
N ILE A 21 -9.16 5.11 10.41
CA ILE A 21 -10.13 4.65 11.41
C ILE A 21 -10.51 3.19 11.16
N ASN A 22 -10.73 2.79 9.91
CA ASN A 22 -11.04 1.41 9.56
C ASN A 22 -9.88 0.47 9.90
N LYS A 23 -8.65 0.85 9.52
CA LYS A 23 -7.45 0.06 9.81
C LYS A 23 -7.18 -0.06 11.32
N LEU A 24 -7.44 1.00 12.10
CA LEU A 24 -7.36 0.94 13.56
C LEU A 24 -8.46 0.03 14.16
N ALA A 25 -9.68 0.07 13.63
CA ALA A 25 -10.76 -0.81 14.06
C ALA A 25 -10.48 -2.29 13.80
N GLU A 26 -9.79 -2.62 12.71
CA GLU A 26 -9.32 -4.00 12.43
C GLU A 26 -8.28 -4.48 13.45
N LEU A 27 -7.52 -3.56 14.03
CA LEU A 27 -6.52 -3.83 15.08
C LEU A 27 -7.13 -3.81 16.49
N ASP A 28 -8.47 -3.80 16.61
CA ASP A 28 -9.23 -3.71 17.85
C ASP A 28 -8.97 -2.39 18.63
N ILE A 29 -8.44 -1.38 17.94
CA ILE A 29 -8.22 -0.03 18.47
C ILE A 29 -9.45 0.81 18.16
N ASN A 30 -10.30 0.98 19.17
CA ASN A 30 -11.57 1.69 19.00
C ASN A 30 -11.38 3.21 19.03
N VAL A 31 -11.40 3.84 17.85
CA VAL A 31 -11.38 5.30 17.67
C VAL A 31 -12.78 5.82 17.33
N THR A 32 -13.24 6.81 18.08
CA THR A 32 -14.62 7.33 17.97
C THR A 32 -14.75 8.35 16.85
N ASP A 33 -13.70 9.14 16.59
CA ASP A 33 -13.69 10.17 15.54
C ASP A 33 -12.24 10.55 15.19
N LYS A 34 -12.06 11.37 14.17
CA LYS A 34 -10.76 11.94 13.74
C LYS A 34 -10.03 12.75 14.83
N ASP A 35 -10.77 13.20 15.84
CA ASP A 35 -10.26 13.96 16.98
C ASP A 35 -9.89 13.08 18.18
N SER A 36 -10.09 11.76 18.07
CA SER A 36 -9.63 10.81 19.09
C SER A 36 -8.11 10.92 19.25
N VAL A 37 -7.68 10.89 20.50
CA VAL A 37 -6.26 10.89 20.87
C VAL A 37 -5.84 9.44 21.03
N LEU A 38 -4.83 9.04 20.25
CA LEU A 38 -4.20 7.74 20.39
C LEU A 38 -2.94 7.89 21.24
N GLU A 39 -2.77 7.00 22.20
CA GLU A 39 -1.59 6.94 23.06
C GLU A 39 -1.33 5.51 23.53
N GLY A 40 -0.06 5.15 23.71
CA GLY A 40 0.36 3.85 24.25
C GLY A 40 1.11 2.98 23.25
N GLU A 41 1.55 1.81 23.72
CA GLU A 41 2.35 0.84 22.95
C GLU A 41 1.55 0.20 21.79
N GLU A 42 0.23 0.08 21.94
CA GLU A 42 -0.67 -0.47 20.91
C GLU A 42 -0.73 0.41 19.64
N LEU A 43 -0.67 1.73 19.80
CA LEU A 43 -0.62 2.66 18.67
C LEU A 43 0.68 2.53 17.88
N GLU A 44 1.80 2.41 18.59
CA GLU A 44 3.13 2.37 17.97
C GLU A 44 3.28 1.10 17.15
N LEU A 45 2.80 -0.03 17.67
CA LEU A 45 2.73 -1.30 16.93
C LEU A 45 1.78 -1.22 15.73
N ALA A 46 0.59 -0.61 15.90
CA ALA A 46 -0.35 -0.41 14.81
C ALA A 46 0.25 0.44 13.69
N LEU A 47 0.96 1.52 14.03
CA LEU A 47 1.60 2.41 13.07
C LEU A 47 2.73 1.71 12.30
N GLU A 48 3.51 0.88 12.97
CA GLU A 48 4.57 0.09 12.35
C GLU A 48 3.99 -0.89 11.32
N MET A 49 2.93 -1.61 11.68
CA MET A 49 2.20 -2.50 10.77
C MET A 49 1.55 -1.73 9.60
N LEU A 50 0.96 -0.57 9.88
CA LEU A 50 0.32 0.27 8.85
C LEU A 50 1.33 0.85 7.87
N GLY A 51 2.51 1.25 8.33
CA GLY A 51 3.59 1.71 7.45
C GLY A 51 4.03 0.65 6.45
N GLU A 52 4.03 -0.63 6.84
CA GLU A 52 4.34 -1.73 5.93
C GLU A 52 3.26 -1.93 4.86
N ASP A 53 1.98 -1.76 5.21
CA ASP A 53 0.86 -1.89 4.26
C ASP A 53 0.78 -0.71 3.28
N LEU A 54 1.00 0.52 3.76
CA LEU A 54 0.94 1.74 2.94
C LEU A 54 2.04 1.84 1.90
N SER A 55 3.15 1.14 2.13
CA SER A 55 4.21 0.95 1.15
C SER A 55 3.73 0.22 -0.12
N GLN A 56 2.58 -0.47 -0.08
CA GLN A 56 2.06 -1.26 -1.20
C GLN A 56 0.93 -0.58 -1.99
N GLU A 57 0.28 0.46 -1.45
CA GLU A 57 -0.98 0.99 -2.02
C GLU A 57 -0.86 2.31 -2.79
N ASN A 58 0.31 2.94 -2.84
CA ASN A 58 0.57 4.06 -3.75
C ASN A 58 0.73 3.54 -5.20
N GLY A 59 -0.39 3.12 -5.79
CA GLY A 59 -0.49 2.68 -7.17
C GLY A 59 -0.13 3.80 -8.13
N ASN A 60 1.15 3.87 -8.52
CA ASN A 60 1.61 4.77 -9.56
C ASN A 60 0.85 4.44 -10.87
N VAL A 61 -0.05 5.32 -11.31
CA VAL A 61 -0.86 5.11 -12.51
C VAL A 61 0.04 5.29 -13.73
N ILE A 62 0.24 4.22 -14.48
CA ILE A 62 1.08 4.21 -15.68
C ILE A 62 0.19 4.03 -16.90
N GLU A 63 0.10 5.06 -17.75
CA GLU A 63 -0.59 4.97 -19.04
C GLU A 63 0.27 4.21 -20.04
N ILE A 64 -0.31 3.23 -20.77
CA ILE A 64 0.41 2.36 -21.71
C ILE A 64 -0.29 2.36 -23.07
N ASP A 65 0.28 3.11 -24.00
CA ASP A 65 -0.12 3.10 -25.41
C ASP A 65 0.52 1.92 -26.15
N GLY A 66 -0.19 0.79 -26.19
CA GLY A 66 0.20 -0.37 -27.01
C GLY A 66 0.09 -1.71 -26.29
N LYS A 67 0.85 -2.70 -26.80
CA LYS A 67 0.88 -4.04 -26.21
C LYS A 67 1.57 -3.99 -24.86
N LEU A 68 0.83 -4.28 -23.79
CA LEU A 68 1.38 -4.40 -22.46
C LEU A 68 2.06 -5.75 -22.29
N THR A 69 3.38 -5.78 -22.44
CA THR A 69 4.19 -6.96 -22.11
C THR A 69 4.87 -6.79 -20.76
N VAL A 70 5.30 -7.91 -20.17
CA VAL A 70 6.13 -7.91 -18.95
C VAL A 70 7.35 -6.99 -19.10
N GLN A 71 8.01 -7.00 -20.27
CA GLN A 71 9.13 -6.12 -20.56
C GLN A 71 8.75 -4.63 -20.49
N VAL A 72 7.63 -4.24 -21.12
CA VAL A 72 7.16 -2.84 -21.11
C VAL A 72 6.80 -2.40 -19.70
N LEU A 73 6.13 -3.26 -18.94
CA LEU A 73 5.79 -3.00 -17.54
C LEU A 73 7.05 -2.82 -16.68
N ALA A 74 8.05 -3.66 -16.87
CA ALA A 74 9.33 -3.59 -16.17
C ALA A 74 10.07 -2.28 -16.48
N THR A 75 10.16 -1.89 -17.75
CA THR A 75 10.80 -0.63 -18.16
C THR A 75 10.08 0.59 -17.60
N LYS A 76 8.74 0.59 -17.52
CA LYS A 76 7.99 1.72 -16.96
C LYS A 76 8.08 1.82 -15.44
N LEU A 77 8.27 0.70 -14.76
CA LEU A 77 8.44 0.64 -13.31
C LEU A 77 9.91 0.77 -12.86
N ASP A 78 10.84 0.95 -13.79
CA ASP A 78 12.30 0.93 -13.56
C ASP A 78 12.74 -0.31 -12.76
N LYS A 79 12.17 -1.47 -13.10
CA LYS A 79 12.45 -2.77 -12.48
C LYS A 79 12.88 -3.79 -13.51
N SER A 80 13.50 -4.88 -13.05
CA SER A 80 13.88 -5.96 -13.95
C SER A 80 12.67 -6.81 -14.36
N PRO A 81 12.62 -7.35 -15.59
CA PRO A 81 11.54 -8.27 -16.01
C PRO A 81 11.41 -9.48 -15.07
N SER A 82 12.52 -9.98 -14.53
CA SER A 82 12.54 -11.09 -13.58
C SER A 82 11.76 -10.77 -12.30
N GLU A 83 11.92 -9.58 -11.73
CA GLU A 83 11.19 -9.17 -10.53
C GLU A 83 9.68 -9.06 -10.80
N ILE A 84 9.30 -8.53 -11.97
CA ILE A 84 7.90 -8.47 -12.39
C ILE A 84 7.32 -9.88 -12.53
N ILE A 85 8.06 -10.80 -13.16
CA ILE A 85 7.64 -12.21 -13.31
C ILE A 85 7.49 -12.87 -11.93
N MET A 86 8.44 -12.67 -11.01
CA MET A 86 8.36 -13.22 -9.66
C MET A 86 7.14 -12.69 -8.90
N LYS A 87 6.81 -11.39 -9.04
CA LYS A 87 5.61 -10.82 -8.43
C LYS A 87 4.33 -11.38 -9.05
N LEU A 88 4.26 -11.50 -10.38
CA LEU A 88 3.13 -12.10 -11.07
C LEU A 88 2.92 -13.56 -10.62
N MET A 89 4.00 -14.33 -10.46
CA MET A 89 3.95 -15.70 -9.94
C MET A 89 3.38 -15.76 -8.52
N LYS A 90 3.79 -14.84 -7.62
CA LYS A 90 3.21 -14.73 -6.27
C LYS A 90 1.70 -14.42 -6.31
N MET A 91 1.26 -13.65 -7.30
CA MET A 91 -0.15 -13.34 -7.57
C MET A 91 -0.88 -14.46 -8.33
N GLY A 92 -0.22 -15.60 -8.61
CA GLY A 92 -0.81 -16.75 -9.31
C GLY A 92 -0.83 -16.65 -10.84
N THR A 93 -0.24 -15.59 -11.42
CA THR A 93 -0.16 -15.40 -12.88
C THR A 93 1.24 -15.75 -13.39
N MET A 94 1.33 -16.79 -14.22
CA MET A 94 2.59 -17.09 -14.93
C MET A 94 2.71 -16.26 -16.20
N ALA A 95 3.79 -15.52 -16.33
CA ALA A 95 4.09 -14.71 -17.50
C ALA A 95 5.56 -14.87 -17.92
N THR A 96 5.82 -14.71 -19.21
CA THR A 96 7.17 -14.64 -19.78
C THR A 96 7.50 -13.21 -20.23
N ILE A 97 8.78 -12.90 -20.47
CA ILE A 97 9.27 -11.54 -20.76
C ILE A 97 8.48 -10.84 -21.88
N ASN A 98 8.16 -11.58 -22.95
CA ASN A 98 7.46 -11.06 -24.13
C ASN A 98 5.96 -11.37 -24.13
N GLN A 99 5.42 -11.92 -23.02
CA GLN A 99 4.01 -12.24 -22.91
C GLN A 99 3.20 -10.98 -22.68
N GLU A 100 2.14 -10.84 -23.47
CA GLU A 100 1.14 -9.80 -23.27
C GLU A 100 0.32 -10.11 -22.02
N ILE A 101 0.25 -9.15 -21.10
CA ILE A 101 -0.56 -9.23 -19.89
C ILE A 101 -1.94 -8.67 -20.24
N LYS A 102 -2.96 -9.51 -20.08
CA LYS A 102 -4.37 -9.13 -20.22
C LYS A 102 -5.01 -9.25 -18.85
N PHE A 103 -5.65 -8.18 -18.39
CA PHE A 103 -6.41 -8.12 -17.15
C PHE A 103 -7.89 -8.33 -17.43
#